data_AF-C0BC94-F1
#
_entry.id   AF-C0BC94-F1
#
_cell.length_a   1.000
_cell.length_b   1.000
_cell.length_c   1.000
_cell.angle_alpha   90.00
_cell.angle_beta   90.00
_cell.angle_gamma   90.00
#
_symmetry.space_group_name_H-M   'P 1'
#
loop_
_entity.id
_entity.type
_entity.pdbx_description
1 polymer ?
#
loop_
_entity_poly.entity_id
_entity_poly.type
_entity_poly.pdbx_seq_one_letter_code
_entity_poly.pdbx_strand_id
1 'polypeptide(L)'
;MEDLRLDLLPKIRIMAQNHAGGQHPWTTMDDQELLKSAGLYGRDIVTGEEGFNLAAIMLLGKDDVILNVAPTYVTDALVRKVNVDRYDDREIIKTNLIESYSQLLDFGRKNLPDKFFLEPNPKNPLIASFFRNIGYADQLGSGVRKLFKYSKYYSGKDPLFVEDDVFRIIVPLDDAYSFDYGIEAGSSKVIESNNADKMPINADKMPINAGKTLVNSLSAQQNSIIQFAKETGSIKSRQVEELLGVKQRRARRILGELVNMGILERQGAYKSTVYVLKN
;
A
#
# COMPACT_ATOMS: atom_id res chain seq x y z
N MET A 1 0.16 28.73 22.67
CA MET A 1 1.26 28.00 22.00
C MET A 1 1.85 26.91 22.89
N GLU A 2 1.78 27.06 24.22
CA GLU A 2 2.32 26.07 25.17
C GLU A 2 1.66 24.68 25.08
N ASP A 3 0.43 24.59 24.58
CA ASP A 3 -0.31 23.33 24.41
C ASP A 3 0.16 22.48 23.22
N LEU A 4 1.02 23.05 22.36
CA LEU A 4 1.52 22.39 21.16
C LEU A 4 3.02 22.07 21.28
N ARG A 5 3.41 20.92 20.71
CA ARG A 5 4.76 20.42 20.50
C ARG A 5 5.43 21.11 19.31
N LEU A 6 5.72 22.40 19.48
CA LEU A 6 6.40 23.22 18.45
C LEU A 6 7.83 22.76 18.18
N ASP A 7 8.43 22.00 19.09
CA ASP A 7 9.71 21.32 18.91
C ASP A 7 9.72 20.33 17.73
N LEU A 8 8.55 19.91 17.24
CA LEU A 8 8.42 19.08 16.04
C LEU A 8 8.52 19.86 14.72
N LEU A 9 8.31 21.19 14.74
CA LEU A 9 8.27 22.02 13.53
C LEU A 9 9.58 22.00 12.73
N PRO A 10 10.78 22.07 13.34
CA PRO A 10 12.03 21.96 12.58
C PRO A 10 12.11 20.68 11.73
N LYS A 11 11.73 19.54 12.31
CA LYS A 11 11.68 18.25 11.58
C LYS A 11 10.65 18.27 10.46
N ILE A 12 9.46 18.80 10.73
CA ILE A 12 8.37 18.95 9.74
C ILE A 12 8.81 19.80 8.54
N ARG A 13 9.53 20.90 8.78
CA ARG A 13 10.04 21.78 7.72
C ARG A 13 11.02 21.03 6.80
N ILE A 14 11.97 20.29 7.38
CA ILE A 14 12.93 19.47 6.63
C ILE A 14 12.20 18.43 5.78
N MET A 15 11.20 17.76 6.35
CA MET A 15 10.43 16.76 5.63
C MET A 15 9.66 17.34 4.45
N ALA A 16 8.99 18.49 4.65
CA ALA A 16 8.28 19.17 3.58
C ALA A 16 9.23 19.62 2.45
N GLN A 17 10.40 20.15 2.81
CA GLN A 17 11.43 20.52 1.86
C GLN A 17 11.92 19.33 1.03
N ASN A 18 12.21 18.20 1.69
CA ASN A 18 12.68 16.99 1.03
C ASN A 18 11.61 16.42 0.09
N HIS A 19 10.35 16.42 0.52
CA HIS A 19 9.25 15.94 -0.30
C HIS A 19 9.02 16.81 -1.55
N ALA A 20 9.14 18.14 -1.42
CA ALA A 20 8.98 19.08 -2.52
C ALA A 20 10.17 19.11 -3.51
N GLY A 21 11.21 18.30 -3.30
CA GLY A 21 12.39 18.29 -4.17
C GLY A 21 13.34 19.47 -3.96
N GLY A 22 13.31 20.10 -2.79
CA GLY A 22 14.36 21.02 -2.33
C GLY A 22 13.89 22.41 -1.87
N GLN A 23 12.75 22.92 -2.36
CA GLN A 23 12.20 24.20 -1.89
C GLN A 23 10.74 24.03 -1.46
N HIS A 24 10.42 24.46 -0.26
CA HIS A 24 9.07 24.47 0.27
C HIS A 24 8.80 25.80 1.01
N PRO A 25 7.64 26.45 0.86
CA PRO A 25 7.35 27.76 1.50
C PRO A 25 7.56 27.77 3.02
N TRP A 26 7.34 26.63 3.67
CA TRP A 26 7.57 26.46 5.10
C TRP A 26 9.04 26.53 5.52
N THR A 27 10.04 26.66 4.65
CA THR A 27 11.42 26.85 5.13
C THR A 27 11.70 28.29 5.56
N THR A 28 10.97 29.25 5.01
CA THR A 28 11.18 30.69 5.23
C THR A 28 10.15 31.33 6.15
N MET A 29 9.00 30.69 6.36
CA MET A 29 7.93 31.18 7.22
C MET A 29 8.31 31.10 8.71
N ASP A 30 7.77 31.98 9.54
CA ASP A 30 7.80 31.77 11.00
C ASP A 30 6.87 30.60 11.41
N ASP A 31 6.87 30.23 12.70
CA ASP A 31 6.05 29.11 13.20
C ASP A 31 4.54 29.39 13.07
N GLN A 32 4.11 30.63 13.31
CA GLN A 32 2.69 31.01 13.26
C GLN A 32 2.21 31.07 11.80
N GLU A 33 3.02 31.59 10.89
CA GLU A 33 2.78 31.62 9.45
C GLU A 33 2.67 30.21 8.87
N LEU A 34 3.55 29.29 9.30
CA LEU A 34 3.45 27.88 8.93
C LEU A 34 2.10 27.31 9.38
N LEU A 35 1.74 27.48 10.66
CA LEU A 35 0.49 26.94 11.21
C LEU A 35 -0.75 27.54 10.52
N LYS A 36 -0.73 28.83 10.17
CA LYS A 36 -1.79 29.49 9.39
C LYS A 36 -1.86 28.95 7.95
N SER A 37 -0.72 28.88 7.25
CA SER A 37 -0.67 28.39 5.87
C SER A 37 -1.08 26.91 5.75
N ALA A 38 -0.83 26.12 6.80
CA ALA A 38 -1.28 24.75 6.93
C ALA A 38 -2.77 24.61 7.29
N GLY A 39 -3.47 25.72 7.55
CA GLY A 39 -4.89 25.74 7.95
C GLY A 39 -5.12 25.23 9.38
N LEU A 40 -4.10 25.24 10.24
CA LEU A 40 -4.17 24.76 11.63
C LEU A 40 -4.56 25.88 12.61
N TYR A 41 -4.31 27.13 12.23
CA TYR A 41 -4.72 28.32 12.98
C TYR A 41 -5.60 29.19 12.10
N GLY A 42 -6.72 29.67 12.64
CA GLY A 42 -7.66 30.49 11.91
C GLY A 42 -8.52 31.34 12.82
N ARG A 43 -9.39 32.14 12.20
CA ARG A 43 -10.39 32.96 12.86
C ARG A 43 -11.76 32.45 12.51
N ASP A 44 -12.59 32.22 13.51
CA ASP A 44 -14.02 32.00 13.31
C ASP A 44 -14.65 33.32 12.85
N ILE A 45 -15.28 33.31 11.68
CA ILE A 45 -15.85 34.51 11.04
C ILE A 45 -17.10 34.99 11.78
N VAL A 46 -17.80 34.08 12.45
CA VAL A 46 -19.06 34.35 13.17
C VAL A 46 -18.77 34.86 14.58
N THR A 47 -17.91 34.16 15.33
CA THR A 47 -17.60 34.54 16.71
C THR A 47 -16.48 35.57 16.82
N GLY A 48 -15.66 35.69 15.76
CA GLY A 48 -14.48 36.55 15.74
C GLY A 48 -13.29 36.00 16.52
N GLU A 49 -13.42 34.82 17.14
CA GLU A 49 -12.38 34.19 17.95
C GLU A 49 -11.27 33.62 17.06
N GLU A 50 -10.02 33.78 17.49
CA GLU A 50 -8.86 33.22 16.82
C GLU A 50 -8.27 32.07 17.63
N GLY A 51 -7.93 30.97 16.96
CA GLY A 51 -7.44 29.80 17.67
C GLY A 51 -6.94 28.67 16.78
N PHE A 52 -6.38 27.68 17.46
CA PHE A 52 -5.99 26.41 16.87
C PHE A 52 -7.21 25.50 16.75
N ASN A 53 -7.39 24.88 15.59
CA ASN A 53 -8.47 23.93 15.40
C ASN A 53 -8.10 22.53 15.90
N LEU A 54 -9.08 21.62 15.90
CA LEU A 54 -8.87 20.24 16.31
C LEU A 54 -7.73 19.56 15.54
N ALA A 55 -7.53 19.87 14.24
CA ALA A 55 -6.43 19.27 13.48
C ALA A 55 -5.05 19.69 14.04
N ALA A 56 -4.90 20.94 14.47
CA ALA A 56 -3.68 21.41 15.12
C ALA A 56 -3.38 20.64 16.41
N ILE A 57 -4.41 20.43 17.23
CA ILE A 57 -4.30 19.67 18.48
C ILE A 57 -3.99 18.19 18.19
N MET A 58 -4.63 17.58 17.19
CA MET A 58 -4.36 16.18 16.84
C MET A 58 -2.96 15.99 16.23
N LEU A 59 -2.47 16.95 15.44
CA LEU A 59 -1.15 16.84 14.77
C LEU A 59 0.02 17.22 15.68
N LEU A 60 -0.15 18.22 16.54
CA LEU A 60 0.93 18.85 17.30
C LEU A 60 0.61 19.01 18.79
N GLY A 61 -0.55 18.60 19.29
CA GLY A 61 -0.90 18.75 20.69
C GLY A 61 -0.01 17.91 21.62
N LYS A 62 0.17 18.38 22.85
CA LYS A 62 0.69 17.56 23.94
C LYS A 62 -0.32 16.47 24.31
N ASP A 63 0.15 15.38 24.90
CA ASP A 63 -0.66 14.20 25.19
C ASP A 63 -1.84 14.50 26.12
N ASP A 64 -1.63 15.35 27.13
CA ASP A 64 -2.66 15.80 28.07
C ASP A 64 -3.74 16.64 27.36
N VAL A 65 -3.34 17.53 26.45
CA VAL A 65 -4.25 18.35 25.65
C VAL A 65 -5.10 17.49 24.72
N ILE A 66 -4.47 16.52 24.04
CA ILE A 66 -5.19 15.56 23.17
C ILE A 66 -6.16 14.73 24.00
N LEU A 67 -5.75 14.24 25.16
CA LEU A 67 -6.61 13.46 26.04
C LEU A 67 -7.84 14.25 26.51
N ASN A 68 -7.68 15.54 26.77
CA ASN A 68 -8.79 16.41 27.19
C ASN A 68 -9.81 16.66 26.06
N VAL A 69 -9.34 16.81 24.83
CA VAL A 69 -10.21 17.14 23.68
C VAL A 69 -10.79 15.88 23.02
N ALA A 70 -10.04 14.79 22.98
CA ALA A 70 -10.42 13.52 22.39
C ALA A 70 -10.07 12.33 23.31
N PRO A 71 -10.80 12.13 24.43
CA PRO A 71 -10.47 11.08 25.40
C PRO A 71 -10.50 9.66 24.84
N THR A 72 -11.29 9.44 23.78
CA THR A 72 -11.44 8.15 23.10
C THR A 72 -10.42 7.93 22.00
N TYR A 73 -9.54 8.91 21.72
CA TYR A 73 -8.51 8.77 20.71
C TYR A 73 -7.42 7.81 21.19
N VAL A 74 -7.35 6.66 20.51
CA VAL A 74 -6.35 5.62 20.73
C VAL A 74 -6.10 4.92 19.42
N THR A 75 -4.83 4.68 19.08
CA THR A 75 -4.46 3.73 18.03
C THR A 75 -3.91 2.47 18.69
N ASP A 76 -4.51 1.32 18.41
CA ASP A 76 -4.12 0.02 18.96
C ASP A 76 -3.51 -0.84 17.85
N ALA A 77 -2.18 -0.93 17.83
CA ALA A 77 -1.44 -1.72 16.87
C ALA A 77 -1.20 -3.13 17.43
N LEU A 78 -1.57 -4.16 16.69
CA LEU A 78 -1.57 -5.55 17.14
C LEU A 78 -0.92 -6.45 16.08
N VAL A 79 -0.08 -7.39 16.53
CA VAL A 79 0.52 -8.43 15.68
C VAL A 79 0.11 -9.80 16.19
N ARG A 80 -0.33 -10.66 15.26
CA ARG A 80 -0.71 -12.05 15.50
C ARG A 80 -0.12 -12.92 14.40
N LYS A 81 0.97 -13.61 14.70
CA LYS A 81 1.73 -14.52 13.85
C LYS A 81 1.64 -15.96 14.34
N VAL A 82 2.01 -16.20 15.60
CA VAL A 82 2.11 -17.56 16.16
C VAL A 82 0.82 -17.91 16.91
N ASN A 83 0.34 -16.99 17.73
CA ASN A 83 -0.92 -17.16 18.44
C ASN A 83 -2.03 -16.36 17.73
N VAL A 84 -3.11 -17.04 17.34
CA VAL A 84 -4.26 -16.39 16.67
C VAL A 84 -5.30 -15.91 17.69
N ASP A 85 -5.33 -16.55 18.87
CA ASP A 85 -6.23 -16.23 19.98
C ASP A 85 -5.68 -15.11 20.88
N ARG A 86 -4.34 -14.94 20.94
CA ARG A 86 -3.63 -13.84 21.63
C ARG A 86 -2.81 -13.00 20.65
N TYR A 87 -2.27 -11.87 21.11
CA TYR A 87 -1.32 -11.06 20.35
C TYR A 87 0.12 -11.42 20.70
N ASP A 88 0.99 -11.48 19.70
CA ASP A 88 2.44 -11.66 19.88
C ASP A 88 3.10 -10.34 20.29
N ASP A 89 2.60 -9.22 19.74
CA ASP A 89 3.03 -7.88 20.10
C ASP A 89 1.85 -6.90 20.03
N ARG A 90 1.87 -5.88 20.88
CA ARG A 90 0.83 -4.86 20.95
C ARG A 90 1.43 -3.52 21.37
N GLU A 91 1.07 -2.47 20.65
CA GLU A 91 1.45 -1.10 20.99
C GLU A 91 0.21 -0.20 20.99
N ILE A 92 -0.04 0.44 22.14
CA ILE A 92 -1.17 1.37 22.33
C ILE A 92 -0.62 2.79 22.27
N ILE A 93 -1.00 3.52 21.24
CA ILE A 93 -0.50 4.86 20.94
C ILE A 93 -1.62 5.89 21.19
N LYS A 94 -1.32 6.90 21.99
CA LYS A 94 -2.27 7.96 22.39
C LYS A 94 -1.72 9.38 22.24
N THR A 95 -0.63 9.52 21.49
CA THR A 95 0.05 10.80 21.28
C THR A 95 -0.38 11.47 19.97
N ASN A 96 0.16 12.65 19.66
CA ASN A 96 -0.09 13.37 18.43
C ASN A 96 0.18 12.52 17.17
N LEU A 97 -0.47 12.87 16.07
CA LEU A 97 -0.44 12.09 14.84
C LEU A 97 0.96 12.03 14.19
N ILE A 98 1.82 13.03 14.44
CA ILE A 98 3.18 13.08 13.88
C ILE A 98 4.10 12.06 14.56
N GLU A 99 4.07 12.01 15.90
CA GLU A 99 4.81 11.01 16.68
C GLU A 99 4.18 9.63 16.55
N SER A 100 2.84 9.54 16.51
CA SER A 100 2.11 8.29 16.29
C SER A 100 2.53 7.60 14.99
N TYR A 101 2.70 8.37 13.90
CA TYR A 101 3.20 7.80 12.64
C TYR A 101 4.57 7.15 12.81
N SER A 102 5.48 7.80 13.53
CA SER A 102 6.84 7.28 13.74
C SER A 102 6.80 5.98 14.56
N GLN A 103 6.01 5.96 15.64
CA GLN A 103 5.82 4.78 16.49
C GLN A 103 5.19 3.61 15.72
N LEU A 104 4.13 3.86 14.94
CA LEU A 104 3.50 2.84 14.10
C LEU A 104 4.44 2.29 13.03
N LEU A 105 5.26 3.15 12.45
CA LEU A 105 6.23 2.74 11.44
C LEU A 105 7.34 1.87 12.06
N ASP A 106 7.80 2.19 13.26
CA ASP A 106 8.80 1.39 13.98
C ASP A 106 8.21 0.06 14.48
N PHE A 107 6.96 0.06 14.97
CA PHE A 107 6.20 -1.16 15.26
C PHE A 107 6.07 -2.05 14.03
N GLY A 108 5.78 -1.43 12.88
CA GLY A 108 5.70 -2.10 11.59
C GLY A 108 7.05 -2.73 11.20
N ARG A 109 8.13 -1.96 11.19
CA ARG A 109 9.49 -2.43 10.88
C ARG A 109 9.96 -3.57 11.78
N LYS A 110 9.63 -3.50 13.06
CA LYS A 110 9.95 -4.56 14.03
C LYS A 110 9.28 -5.88 13.67
N ASN A 111 8.04 -5.81 13.20
CA ASN A 111 7.17 -6.97 13.07
C ASN A 111 6.97 -7.45 11.62
N LEU A 112 7.37 -6.69 10.61
CA LEU A 112 7.00 -6.94 9.21
C LEU A 112 8.26 -6.99 8.33
N PRO A 113 8.33 -7.91 7.35
CA PRO A 113 9.51 -8.11 6.52
C PRO A 113 9.81 -6.97 5.52
N ASP A 114 8.95 -5.97 5.38
CA ASP A 114 9.22 -4.78 4.55
C ASP A 114 8.41 -3.54 4.99
N LYS A 115 8.78 -2.36 4.47
CA LYS A 115 8.25 -1.03 4.86
C LYS A 115 6.76 -0.86 4.53
N PHE A 116 5.98 -0.67 5.59
CA PHE A 116 4.55 -0.43 5.56
C PHE A 116 4.18 0.98 5.08
N PHE A 117 3.07 1.07 4.34
CA PHE A 117 2.34 2.31 4.03
C PHE A 117 0.84 2.07 4.21
N LEU A 118 0.15 2.97 4.91
CA LEU A 118 -1.28 2.88 5.29
C LEU A 118 -2.07 4.08 4.75
N GLU A 119 -3.35 3.89 4.40
CA GLU A 119 -4.35 4.93 4.08
C GLU A 119 -5.63 4.71 4.91
N PRO A 120 -6.39 5.79 5.19
CA PRO A 120 -7.81 5.74 4.83
C PRO A 120 -8.31 7.05 4.17
N ASN A 121 -9.56 7.02 3.73
CA ASN A 121 -10.33 8.20 3.30
C ASN A 121 -10.27 9.27 4.40
N PRO A 122 -9.68 10.46 4.14
CA PRO A 122 -9.45 11.41 5.21
C PRO A 122 -10.77 12.00 5.70
N LYS A 123 -11.21 11.57 6.89
CA LYS A 123 -12.35 12.19 7.59
C LYS A 123 -12.10 13.69 7.82
N ASN A 124 -10.84 14.10 7.94
CA ASN A 124 -10.42 15.50 8.05
C ASN A 124 -9.43 15.87 6.92
N PRO A 125 -9.82 16.76 5.98
CA PRO A 125 -8.98 17.14 4.85
C PRO A 125 -7.72 17.93 5.24
N LEU A 126 -7.73 18.65 6.38
CA LEU A 126 -6.58 19.43 6.85
C LEU A 126 -5.44 18.53 7.31
N ILE A 127 -5.79 17.47 8.05
CA ILE A 127 -4.82 16.43 8.46
C ILE A 127 -4.20 15.78 7.21
N ALA A 128 -5.03 15.49 6.21
CA ALA A 128 -4.56 14.89 4.97
C ALA A 128 -3.64 15.81 4.17
N SER A 129 -3.98 17.11 4.04
CA SER A 129 -3.10 18.07 3.38
C SER A 129 -1.78 18.23 4.11
N PHE A 130 -1.80 18.23 5.45
CA PHE A 130 -0.60 18.31 6.24
C PHE A 130 0.34 17.14 5.97
N PHE A 131 -0.17 15.91 6.03
CA PHE A 131 0.63 14.71 5.78
C PHE A 131 1.13 14.61 4.33
N ARG A 132 0.36 15.12 3.35
CA ARG A 132 0.84 15.23 1.95
C ARG A 132 2.02 16.19 1.83
N ASN A 133 1.94 17.37 2.45
CA ASN A 133 3.02 18.36 2.38
C ASN A 133 4.35 17.80 2.91
N ILE A 134 4.31 16.95 3.95
CA ILE A 134 5.53 16.34 4.53
C ILE A 134 5.90 14.98 3.92
N GLY A 135 5.20 14.52 2.88
CA GLY A 135 5.51 13.28 2.17
C GLY A 135 5.17 11.98 2.91
N TYR A 136 4.32 12.06 3.93
CA TYR A 136 3.79 10.88 4.63
C TYR A 136 2.51 10.32 4.00
N ALA A 137 1.85 11.10 3.15
CA ALA A 137 0.71 10.65 2.36
C ALA A 137 0.90 11.01 0.88
N ASP A 138 0.54 10.09 -0.01
CA ASP A 138 0.53 10.31 -1.46
C ASP A 138 -0.82 10.92 -1.92
N GLN A 139 -1.03 11.00 -3.24
CA GLN A 139 -2.33 11.35 -3.83
C GLN A 139 -3.43 10.38 -3.39
N LEU A 140 -4.65 10.91 -3.29
CA LEU A 140 -5.85 10.18 -2.86
C LEU A 140 -5.99 8.83 -3.58
N GLY A 141 -6.02 7.72 -2.82
CA GLY A 141 -6.29 6.37 -3.32
C GLY A 141 -5.07 5.59 -3.82
N SER A 142 -3.88 6.20 -3.79
CA SER A 142 -2.65 5.50 -4.17
C SER A 142 -2.13 4.58 -3.06
N GLY A 143 -2.41 4.89 -1.79
CA GLY A 143 -2.05 4.07 -0.63
C GLY A 143 -2.90 2.80 -0.50
N VAL A 144 -4.23 2.86 -0.69
CA VAL A 144 -5.09 1.65 -0.77
C VAL A 144 -4.62 0.78 -1.91
N ARG A 145 -4.36 1.36 -3.09
CA ARG A 145 -3.86 0.61 -4.24
C ARG A 145 -2.53 -0.08 -3.93
N LYS A 146 -1.60 0.61 -3.27
CA LYS A 146 -0.34 0.03 -2.79
C LYS A 146 -0.57 -1.05 -1.74
N LEU A 147 -1.45 -0.83 -0.76
CA LEU A 147 -1.75 -1.81 0.28
C LEU A 147 -2.33 -3.09 -0.31
N PHE A 148 -3.31 -3.01 -1.21
CA PHE A 148 -3.83 -4.18 -1.93
C PHE A 148 -2.76 -4.84 -2.79
N LYS A 149 -1.96 -4.04 -3.52
CA LYS A 149 -0.85 -4.55 -4.34
C LYS A 149 0.16 -5.33 -3.49
N TYR A 150 0.65 -4.74 -2.40
CA TYR A 150 1.71 -5.30 -1.58
C TYR A 150 1.19 -6.40 -0.66
N SER A 151 0.01 -6.26 -0.06
CA SER A 151 -0.61 -7.34 0.70
C SER A 151 -0.78 -8.59 -0.18
N LYS A 152 -1.27 -8.44 -1.41
CA LYS A 152 -1.35 -9.56 -2.36
C LYS A 152 0.01 -10.08 -2.80
N TYR A 153 1.02 -9.21 -2.93
CA TYR A 153 2.38 -9.59 -3.29
C TYR A 153 3.06 -10.41 -2.20
N TYR A 154 2.98 -9.98 -0.94
CA TYR A 154 3.69 -10.59 0.18
C TYR A 154 2.88 -11.70 0.89
N SER A 155 1.55 -11.68 0.84
CA SER A 155 0.70 -12.64 1.55
C SER A 155 -0.26 -13.44 0.67
N GLY A 156 -0.44 -13.04 -0.60
CA GLY A 156 -1.34 -13.71 -1.53
C GLY A 156 -2.81 -13.47 -1.26
N LYS A 157 -3.12 -12.68 -0.24
CA LYS A 157 -4.46 -12.31 0.20
C LYS A 157 -4.63 -10.80 0.13
N ASP A 158 -5.88 -10.37 0.01
CA ASP A 158 -6.22 -8.96 0.08
C ASP A 158 -6.38 -8.52 1.56
N PRO A 159 -6.10 -7.25 1.89
CA PRO A 159 -6.35 -6.70 3.21
C PRO A 159 -7.85 -6.59 3.48
N LEU A 160 -8.26 -6.65 4.75
CA LEU A 160 -9.66 -6.47 5.16
C LEU A 160 -9.84 -5.11 5.85
N PHE A 161 -10.92 -4.44 5.50
CA PHE A 161 -11.37 -3.20 6.13
C PHE A 161 -12.69 -3.47 6.82
N VAL A 162 -12.76 -3.17 8.11
CA VAL A 162 -13.97 -3.37 8.93
C VAL A 162 -14.33 -2.05 9.57
N GLU A 163 -15.53 -1.55 9.26
CA GLU A 163 -16.08 -0.31 9.78
C GLU A 163 -17.18 -0.63 10.80
N ASP A 164 -16.76 -0.83 12.05
CA ASP A 164 -17.63 -0.97 13.23
C ASP A 164 -17.46 0.27 14.14
N ASP A 165 -17.78 0.16 15.43
CA ASP A 165 -17.51 1.20 16.45
C ASP A 165 -16.04 1.68 16.44
N VAL A 166 -15.14 0.77 16.08
CA VAL A 166 -13.72 1.07 15.82
C VAL A 166 -13.40 0.60 14.41
N PHE A 167 -12.82 1.52 13.62
CA PHE A 167 -12.32 1.20 12.29
C PHE A 167 -11.08 0.30 12.37
N ARG A 168 -11.08 -0.81 11.64
CA ARG A 168 -10.00 -1.80 11.65
C ARG A 168 -9.50 -2.09 10.25
N ILE A 169 -8.18 -2.14 10.10
CA ILE A 169 -7.49 -2.66 8.91
C ILE A 169 -6.74 -3.92 9.31
N ILE A 170 -6.99 -5.02 8.61
CA ILE A 170 -6.32 -6.30 8.84
C ILE A 170 -5.48 -6.62 7.60
N VAL A 171 -4.17 -6.62 7.77
CA VAL A 171 -3.23 -7.00 6.72
C VAL A 171 -2.80 -8.44 6.95
N PRO A 172 -3.20 -9.39 6.08
CA PRO A 172 -2.76 -10.78 6.23
C PRO A 172 -1.25 -10.90 6.04
N LEU A 173 -0.64 -11.79 6.83
CA LEU A 173 0.77 -12.15 6.72
C LEU A 173 0.85 -13.63 6.33
N ASP A 174 1.79 -13.95 5.44
CA ASP A 174 2.11 -15.33 5.06
C ASP A 174 3.61 -15.40 4.74
N ASP A 175 4.41 -15.75 5.75
CA ASP A 175 5.87 -15.81 5.64
C ASP A 175 6.34 -16.83 4.59
N ALA A 176 5.49 -17.83 4.27
CA ALA A 176 5.78 -18.83 3.24
C ALA A 176 5.41 -18.37 1.82
N TYR A 177 4.69 -17.26 1.69
CA TYR A 177 4.20 -16.72 0.42
C TYR A 177 5.07 -15.58 -0.14
N SER A 178 6.00 -15.02 0.65
CA SER A 178 6.83 -13.89 0.19
C SER A 178 7.43 -14.19 -1.19
N PHE A 179 7.07 -13.38 -2.18
CA PHE A 179 7.55 -13.51 -3.56
C PHE A 179 9.08 -13.40 -3.64
N ASP A 180 9.70 -12.81 -2.62
CA ASP A 180 11.14 -12.61 -2.48
C ASP A 180 11.86 -13.88 -1.97
N TYR A 181 11.14 -14.88 -1.44
CA TYR A 181 11.70 -16.18 -1.06
C TYR A 181 12.08 -17.06 -2.28
N GLY A 182 11.93 -16.51 -3.50
CA GLY A 182 12.35 -17.13 -4.77
C GLY A 182 13.74 -16.72 -5.26
N ILE A 183 14.46 -15.85 -4.56
CA ILE A 183 15.87 -15.53 -4.87
C ILE A 183 16.70 -15.72 -3.61
N GLU A 184 17.09 -16.97 -3.35
CA GLU A 184 18.46 -17.35 -2.96
C GLU A 184 18.56 -18.85 -2.69
N ALA A 185 19.15 -19.56 -3.66
CA ALA A 185 20.13 -20.64 -3.46
C ALA A 185 20.47 -21.25 -4.82
N GLY A 186 21.44 -20.68 -5.54
CA GLY A 186 22.01 -21.34 -6.71
C GLY A 186 22.65 -20.42 -7.74
N SER A 187 23.97 -20.31 -7.65
CA SER A 187 24.91 -19.80 -8.66
C SER A 187 24.96 -18.30 -8.92
N SER A 188 26.06 -17.71 -8.48
CA SER A 188 26.68 -16.54 -9.07
C SER A 188 26.82 -16.75 -10.59
N LYS A 189 26.04 -16.00 -11.38
CA LYS A 189 26.47 -15.56 -12.70
C LYS A 189 26.09 -14.10 -12.86
N VAL A 190 27.14 -13.28 -12.88
CA VAL A 190 27.17 -11.95 -13.49
C VAL A 190 26.51 -12.07 -14.86
N ILE A 191 25.41 -11.35 -15.05
CA ILE A 191 24.97 -10.93 -16.39
C ILE A 191 24.85 -9.42 -16.32
N GLU A 192 25.88 -8.77 -16.85
CA GLU A 192 25.81 -7.38 -17.27
C GLU A 192 24.63 -7.21 -18.22
N SER A 193 23.72 -6.31 -17.88
CA SER A 193 22.86 -5.67 -18.88
C SER A 193 23.13 -4.18 -18.83
N ASN A 194 24.15 -3.79 -19.60
CA ASN A 194 24.21 -2.46 -20.18
C ASN A 194 22.90 -2.21 -20.91
N ASN A 195 22.17 -1.18 -20.49
CA ASN A 195 21.52 -0.20 -21.38
C ASN A 195 20.85 0.87 -20.50
N ALA A 196 21.65 1.90 -20.22
CA ALA A 196 21.11 3.24 -20.07
C ALA A 196 20.70 3.70 -21.48
N ASP A 197 19.40 3.95 -21.72
CA ASP A 197 18.98 5.18 -22.39
C ASP A 197 17.45 5.36 -22.40
N LYS A 198 17.07 6.57 -21.98
CA LYS A 198 15.89 7.36 -22.38
C LYS A 198 14.49 6.83 -22.06
N MET A 199 13.93 7.38 -20.98
CA MET A 199 12.52 7.78 -20.97
C MET A 199 12.25 8.81 -22.08
N PRO A 200 11.01 8.85 -22.59
CA PRO A 200 10.33 10.12 -22.71
C PRO A 200 9.05 10.14 -21.88
N ILE A 201 8.95 11.22 -21.13
CA ILE A 201 7.74 11.81 -20.56
C ILE A 201 6.85 12.23 -21.73
N ASN A 202 5.57 11.87 -21.70
CA ASN A 202 4.52 12.73 -22.24
C ASN A 202 3.19 12.43 -21.54
N ALA A 203 2.84 13.33 -20.62
CA ALA A 203 1.46 13.65 -20.34
C ALA A 203 0.94 14.45 -21.53
N ASP A 204 -0.05 13.94 -22.25
CA ASP A 204 -1.26 14.71 -22.56
C ASP A 204 -2.26 13.93 -23.43
N LYS A 205 -3.54 14.24 -23.15
CA LYS A 205 -4.77 13.94 -23.90
C LYS A 205 -5.37 12.54 -23.75
N MET A 206 -6.33 12.47 -22.83
CA MET A 206 -7.51 11.61 -23.00
C MET A 206 -8.20 11.91 -24.34
N PRO A 207 -8.83 10.88 -24.91
CA PRO A 207 -10.25 11.00 -25.23
C PRO A 207 -11.07 9.94 -24.52
N ILE A 208 -12.15 10.41 -23.92
CA ILE A 208 -13.31 9.62 -23.51
C ILE A 208 -14.00 9.15 -24.79
N ASN A 209 -14.12 7.84 -25.02
CA ASN A 209 -15.27 7.30 -25.75
C ASN A 209 -15.54 5.83 -25.44
N ALA A 210 -16.82 5.55 -25.27
CA ALA A 210 -17.41 4.31 -24.81
C ALA A 210 -17.33 3.18 -25.83
N GLY A 211 -17.20 1.94 -25.34
CA GLY A 211 -17.53 0.71 -26.07
C GLY A 211 -16.37 -0.30 -26.18
N LYS A 212 -16.59 -1.46 -25.57
CA LYS A 212 -15.96 -2.79 -25.84
C LYS A 212 -14.52 -3.04 -25.34
N THR A 213 -14.47 -3.91 -24.33
CA THR A 213 -13.51 -5.02 -24.12
C THR A 213 -12.04 -4.66 -23.93
N LEU A 214 -11.64 -4.51 -22.66
CA LEU A 214 -10.23 -4.44 -22.25
C LEU A 214 -9.59 -5.84 -22.38
N VAL A 215 -8.71 -6.01 -23.37
CA VAL A 215 -7.86 -7.19 -23.54
C VAL A 215 -6.73 -7.10 -22.51
N ASN A 216 -6.79 -7.93 -21.47
CA ASN A 216 -5.68 -8.11 -20.52
C ASN A 216 -4.46 -8.64 -21.29
N SER A 217 -3.33 -7.93 -21.22
CA SER A 217 -2.07 -8.42 -21.80
C SER A 217 -1.64 -9.70 -21.05
N LEU A 218 -1.69 -10.84 -21.73
CA LEU A 218 -1.30 -12.15 -21.19
C LEU A 218 0.18 -12.16 -20.80
N SER A 219 0.51 -12.83 -19.69
CA SER A 219 1.90 -12.96 -19.24
C SER A 219 2.73 -13.84 -20.17
N ALA A 220 4.06 -13.70 -20.16
CA ALA A 220 4.96 -14.52 -20.98
C ALA A 220 4.74 -16.04 -20.74
N GLN A 221 4.50 -16.44 -19.49
CA GLN A 221 4.21 -17.84 -19.13
C GLN A 221 2.87 -18.33 -19.69
N GLN A 222 1.84 -17.47 -19.69
CA GLN A 222 0.54 -17.78 -20.26
C GLN A 222 0.63 -17.92 -21.78
N ASN A 223 1.40 -17.05 -22.43
CA ASN A 223 1.64 -17.13 -23.88
C ASN A 223 2.37 -18.43 -24.26
N SER A 224 3.36 -18.87 -23.48
CA SER A 224 4.03 -20.17 -23.71
C SER A 224 3.07 -21.36 -23.61
N ILE A 225 2.15 -21.35 -22.64
CA ILE A 225 1.12 -22.40 -22.49
C ILE A 225 0.16 -22.40 -23.69
N ILE A 226 -0.28 -21.21 -24.12
CA ILE A 226 -1.19 -21.05 -25.25
C ILE A 226 -0.52 -21.51 -26.54
N GLN A 227 0.74 -21.14 -26.77
CA GLN A 227 1.50 -21.57 -27.94
C GLN A 227 1.66 -23.09 -27.98
N PHE A 228 2.02 -23.70 -26.85
CA PHE A 228 2.12 -25.15 -26.73
C PHE A 228 0.77 -25.84 -27.01
N ALA A 229 -0.34 -25.30 -26.47
CA ALA A 229 -1.67 -25.84 -26.71
C ALA A 229 -2.13 -25.68 -28.17
N LYS A 230 -1.67 -24.65 -28.89
CA LYS A 230 -1.90 -24.48 -30.34
C LYS A 230 -1.16 -25.55 -31.15
N GLU A 231 0.07 -25.86 -30.78
CA GLU A 231 0.93 -26.81 -31.51
C GLU A 231 0.56 -28.27 -31.26
N THR A 232 0.17 -28.60 -30.03
CA THR A 232 -0.12 -29.99 -29.61
C THR A 232 -1.61 -30.31 -29.54
N GLY A 233 -2.47 -29.31 -29.70
CA GLY A 233 -3.93 -29.40 -29.61
C GLY A 233 -4.49 -29.50 -28.18
N SER A 234 -3.68 -29.93 -27.20
CA SER A 234 -4.11 -30.04 -25.80
C SER A 234 -2.92 -30.06 -24.84
N ILE A 235 -3.11 -29.61 -23.60
CA ILE A 235 -2.05 -29.57 -22.60
C ILE A 235 -2.50 -30.15 -21.25
N LYS A 236 -1.64 -30.94 -20.60
CA LYS A 236 -1.86 -31.49 -19.25
C LYS A 236 -1.08 -30.70 -18.20
N SER A 237 -1.53 -30.79 -16.95
CA SER A 237 -0.86 -30.11 -15.82
C SER A 237 0.60 -30.53 -15.62
N ARG A 238 0.97 -31.77 -15.98
CA ARG A 238 2.36 -32.26 -15.92
C ARG A 238 3.24 -31.64 -17.01
N GLN A 239 2.69 -31.45 -18.21
CA GLN A 239 3.40 -30.80 -19.32
C GLN A 239 3.65 -29.33 -19.02
N VAL A 240 2.72 -28.64 -18.35
CA VAL A 240 2.95 -27.26 -17.88
C VAL A 240 4.02 -27.18 -16.79
N GLU A 241 4.08 -28.18 -15.91
CA GLU A 241 5.13 -28.28 -14.90
C GLU A 241 6.52 -28.43 -15.53
N GLU A 242 6.65 -29.28 -16.55
CA GLU A 242 7.88 -29.46 -17.32
C GLU A 242 8.22 -28.23 -18.18
N LEU A 243 7.23 -27.63 -18.85
CA LEU A 243 7.41 -26.46 -19.74
C LEU A 243 7.87 -25.21 -18.99
N LEU A 244 7.35 -24.99 -17.78
CA LEU A 244 7.62 -23.77 -17.01
C LEU A 244 8.56 -24.00 -15.81
N GLY A 245 8.99 -25.24 -15.55
CA GLY A 245 9.83 -25.58 -14.39
C GLY A 245 9.13 -25.31 -13.05
N VAL A 246 7.80 -25.45 -12.98
CA VAL A 246 7.00 -25.14 -11.79
C VAL A 246 6.36 -26.38 -11.19
N LYS A 247 6.24 -26.44 -9.86
CA LYS A 247 5.52 -27.55 -9.18
C LYS A 247 4.10 -27.70 -9.74
N GLN A 248 3.64 -28.94 -9.90
CA GLN A 248 2.32 -29.27 -10.46
C GLN A 248 1.12 -28.48 -9.89
N ARG A 249 1.17 -28.05 -8.62
CA ARG A 249 0.15 -27.19 -7.99
C ARG A 249 0.07 -25.82 -8.67
N ARG A 250 1.21 -25.21 -9.01
CA ARG A 250 1.28 -23.91 -9.72
C ARG A 250 0.84 -24.05 -11.17
N ALA A 251 1.23 -25.15 -11.83
CA ALA A 251 0.76 -25.48 -13.18
C ALA A 251 -0.78 -25.54 -13.26
N ARG A 252 -1.44 -26.23 -12.31
CA ARG A 252 -2.92 -26.26 -12.23
C ARG A 252 -3.53 -24.88 -11.99
N ARG A 253 -2.87 -24.01 -11.21
CA ARG A 253 -3.35 -22.66 -10.94
C ARG A 253 -3.33 -21.78 -12.19
N ILE A 254 -2.24 -21.81 -12.96
CA ILE A 254 -2.11 -21.03 -14.21
C ILE A 254 -3.12 -21.54 -15.25
N LEU A 255 -3.31 -22.86 -15.35
CA LEU A 255 -4.35 -23.44 -16.21
C LEU A 255 -5.76 -23.02 -15.78
N GLY A 256 -6.05 -22.98 -14.47
CA GLY A 256 -7.32 -22.48 -13.94
C GLY A 256 -7.56 -21.00 -14.24
N GLU A 257 -6.52 -20.16 -14.16
CA GLU A 257 -6.60 -18.75 -14.56
C GLU A 257 -6.96 -18.61 -16.06
N LEU A 258 -6.33 -19.39 -16.94
CA LEU A 258 -6.63 -19.41 -18.37
C LEU A 258 -8.03 -19.93 -18.69
N VAL A 259 -8.54 -20.87 -17.89
CA VAL A 259 -9.95 -21.34 -17.99
C VAL A 259 -10.92 -20.27 -17.54
N ASN A 260 -10.65 -19.58 -16.42
CA ASN A 260 -11.49 -18.49 -15.92
C ASN A 260 -11.51 -17.29 -16.87
N MET A 261 -10.41 -17.04 -17.58
CA MET A 261 -10.33 -16.04 -18.65
C MET A 261 -11.01 -16.48 -19.95
N GLY A 262 -11.53 -17.71 -20.02
CA GLY A 262 -12.23 -18.25 -21.19
C GLY A 262 -11.31 -18.59 -22.36
N ILE A 263 -10.00 -18.68 -22.17
CA ILE A 263 -9.01 -18.97 -23.21
C ILE A 263 -8.83 -20.49 -23.38
N LEU A 264 -8.87 -21.22 -22.27
CA LEU A 264 -8.82 -22.68 -22.25
C LEU A 264 -10.15 -23.27 -21.76
N GLU A 265 -10.45 -24.48 -22.19
CA GLU A 265 -11.54 -25.30 -21.69
C GLU A 265 -10.97 -26.59 -21.08
N ARG A 266 -11.50 -26.98 -19.93
CA ARG A 266 -11.10 -28.19 -19.21
C ARG A 266 -11.96 -29.37 -19.68
N GLN A 267 -11.33 -30.42 -20.19
CA GLN A 267 -11.97 -31.66 -20.59
C GLN A 267 -11.47 -32.85 -19.76
N GLY A 268 -12.36 -33.80 -19.48
CA GLY A 268 -12.06 -35.01 -18.70
C GLY A 268 -12.08 -34.82 -17.18
N ALA A 269 -11.84 -35.90 -16.44
CA ALA A 269 -11.95 -35.94 -14.99
C ALA A 269 -10.74 -36.63 -14.34
N TYR A 270 -10.35 -36.17 -13.16
CA TYR A 270 -9.23 -36.73 -12.40
C TYR A 270 -7.94 -36.85 -13.23
N LYS A 271 -7.42 -38.06 -13.43
CA LYS A 271 -6.16 -38.34 -14.14
C LYS A 271 -6.26 -38.13 -15.66
N SER A 272 -7.47 -38.07 -16.22
CA SER A 272 -7.69 -37.80 -17.64
C SER A 272 -7.95 -36.31 -17.94
N THR A 273 -7.73 -35.41 -16.97
CA THR A 273 -7.92 -33.97 -17.18
C THR A 273 -6.93 -33.42 -18.22
N VAL A 274 -7.45 -32.79 -19.27
CA VAL A 274 -6.70 -32.10 -20.32
C VAL A 274 -7.30 -30.72 -20.53
N TYR A 275 -6.49 -29.76 -20.99
CA TYR A 275 -6.92 -28.40 -21.28
C TYR A 275 -6.73 -28.13 -22.77
N VAL A 276 -7.77 -27.66 -23.43
CA VAL A 276 -7.81 -27.37 -24.87
C VAL A 276 -8.13 -25.90 -25.09
N LEU A 277 -7.73 -25.33 -26.23
CA LEU A 277 -8.11 -23.96 -26.55
C LEU A 277 -9.61 -23.88 -26.79
N LYS A 278 -10.24 -22.89 -26.17
CA LYS A 278 -11.65 -22.61 -26.40
C LYS A 278 -11.78 -21.91 -27.74
N ASN A 279 -12.58 -22.50 -28.64
CA ASN A 279 -12.90 -21.89 -29.94
C ASN A 279 -13.82 -20.67 -29.77
#